data_AF-A0AB38X9D2-F1
#
_entry.id   AF-A0AB38X9D2-F1
#
_cell.length_a   1.000
_cell.length_b   1.000
_cell.length_c   1.000
_cell.angle_alpha   90.00
_cell.angle_beta   90.00
_cell.angle_gamma   90.00
#
_symmetry.space_group_name_H-M   'P 1'
#
loop_
_entity.id
_entity.type
_entity.pdbx_description
1 polymer ?
#
loop_
_entity_poly.entity_id
_entity_poly.type
_entity_poly.pdbx_seq_one_letter_code
_entity_poly.pdbx_strand_id
1 'polypeptide(L)'
;MSNILKSAATTQIQNRLSRASGQIKGVIHMMEAGRDCKEVITQLVAAKASFDKTIKLIIAENIRGYSEVKNTQEQYSQAIKVLLNGQ
;
A
#
# COMPACT_ATOMS: atom_id res chain seq x y z
N MET A 1 6.76 12.16 -13.40
CA MET A 1 6.27 11.12 -12.47
C MET A 1 7.48 10.30 -12.03
N SER A 2 7.92 10.43 -10.78
CA SER A 2 9.15 9.76 -10.29
C SER A 2 9.01 8.23 -10.40
N ASN A 3 10.05 7.57 -10.91
CA ASN A 3 10.01 6.15 -11.25
C ASN A 3 10.34 5.29 -10.00
N ILE A 4 9.31 4.80 -9.33
CA ILE A 4 9.36 3.99 -8.09
C ILE A 4 10.08 2.62 -8.28
N LEU A 5 10.53 2.30 -9.50
CA LEU A 5 10.95 0.97 -9.93
C LEU A 5 12.46 0.66 -9.85
N LYS A 6 13.32 1.53 -9.28
CA LYS A 6 14.80 1.33 -9.27
C LYS A 6 15.46 1.45 -7.89
N SER A 7 14.99 0.74 -6.86
CA SER A 7 15.77 0.58 -5.61
C SER A 7 15.46 -0.71 -4.85
N ALA A 8 16.28 -1.06 -3.84
CA ALA A 8 16.04 -2.20 -2.94
C ALA A 8 14.68 -2.14 -2.23
N ALA A 9 14.08 -0.95 -2.11
CA ALA A 9 12.73 -0.78 -1.59
C ALA A 9 11.65 -1.37 -2.52
N THR A 10 11.90 -1.44 -3.83
CA THR A 10 10.99 -2.05 -4.82
C THR A 10 10.73 -3.53 -4.48
N THR A 11 11.75 -4.30 -4.14
CA THR A 11 11.59 -5.72 -3.76
C THR A 11 10.77 -5.88 -2.48
N GLN A 12 10.99 -5.02 -1.48
CA GLN A 12 10.21 -5.05 -0.24
C GLN A 12 8.73 -4.73 -0.49
N ILE A 13 8.45 -3.72 -1.34
CA ILE A 13 7.10 -3.34 -1.74
C ILE A 13 6.42 -4.48 -2.52
N GLN A 14 7.12 -5.10 -3.47
CA GLN A 14 6.62 -6.26 -4.23
C GLN A 14 6.27 -7.43 -3.31
N ASN A 15 7.12 -7.76 -2.34
CA ASN A 15 6.86 -8.82 -1.37
C ASN A 15 5.64 -8.52 -0.49
N ARG A 16 5.39 -7.25 -0.15
CA ARG A 16 4.19 -6.83 0.57
C ARG A 16 2.94 -6.95 -0.30
N LEU A 17 2.99 -6.49 -1.55
CA LEU A 17 1.88 -6.61 -2.50
C LEU A 17 1.54 -8.07 -2.81
N SER A 18 2.55 -8.94 -2.95
CA SER A 18 2.36 -10.38 -3.14
C SER A 18 1.58 -11.01 -1.98
N ARG A 19 1.94 -10.66 -0.73
CA ARG A 19 1.19 -11.11 0.46
C ARG A 19 -0.24 -10.57 0.48
N ALA A 20 -0.44 -9.29 0.19
CA ALA A 20 -1.77 -8.69 0.14
C ALA A 20 -2.65 -9.32 -0.96
N SER A 21 -2.07 -9.68 -2.11
CA SER A 21 -2.76 -10.43 -3.16
C SER A 21 -3.20 -11.82 -2.67
N GLY A 22 -2.35 -12.52 -1.90
CA GLY A 22 -2.71 -13.78 -1.25
C GLY A 22 -3.89 -13.64 -0.29
N GLN A 23 -3.95 -12.54 0.48
CA GLN A 23 -5.09 -12.26 1.37
C GLN A 23 -6.40 -12.09 0.59
N ILE A 24 -6.39 -11.34 -0.52
CA ILE A 24 -7.58 -11.15 -1.36
C ILE A 24 -8.02 -12.47 -2.01
N LYS A 25 -7.09 -13.27 -2.53
CA LYS A 25 -7.41 -14.62 -3.03
C LYS A 25 -8.05 -15.49 -1.95
N GLY A 26 -7.53 -15.42 -0.72
CA GLY A 26 -8.12 -16.09 0.44
C GLY A 26 -9.56 -15.64 0.70
N VAL A 27 -9.82 -14.34 0.69
CA VAL A 27 -11.18 -13.79 0.85
C VAL A 27 -12.13 -14.31 -0.23
N ILE A 28 -11.71 -14.29 -1.49
CA ILE A 28 -12.53 -14.82 -2.61
C ILE A 28 -12.88 -16.28 -2.36
N HIS A 29 -11.89 -17.10 -2.01
CA HIS A 29 -12.13 -18.51 -1.70
C HIS A 29 -13.08 -18.71 -0.50
N MET A 30 -12.99 -17.86 0.53
CA MET A 30 -13.93 -17.89 1.66
C MET A 30 -15.36 -17.59 1.23
N MET A 31 -15.55 -16.66 0.29
CA MET A 31 -16.85 -16.34 -0.27
C MET A 31 -17.40 -17.49 -1.14
N GLU A 32 -16.57 -18.08 -1.99
CA GLU A 32 -16.92 -19.26 -2.80
C GLU A 32 -17.30 -20.47 -1.94
N ALA A 33 -16.61 -20.64 -0.81
CA ALA A 33 -16.90 -21.69 0.17
C ALA A 33 -18.11 -21.38 1.08
N GLY A 34 -18.78 -20.25 0.90
CA GLY A 34 -19.96 -19.86 1.69
C GLY A 34 -19.68 -19.65 3.17
N ARG A 35 -18.48 -19.18 3.53
CA ARG A 35 -18.12 -18.91 4.94
C ARG A 35 -18.92 -17.76 5.53
N ASP A 36 -18.91 -17.70 6.86
CA ASP A 36 -19.62 -16.67 7.61
C ASP A 36 -19.16 -15.25 7.23
N CYS A 37 -20.13 -14.36 7.09
CA CYS A 37 -19.92 -12.98 6.65
C CYS A 37 -18.97 -12.22 7.59
N LYS A 38 -19.03 -12.45 8.90
CA LYS A 38 -18.14 -11.80 9.88
C LYS A 38 -16.69 -12.23 9.68
N GLU A 39 -16.47 -13.50 9.36
CA GLU A 39 -15.12 -14.02 9.06
C GLU A 39 -14.57 -13.39 7.77
N VAL A 40 -15.38 -13.29 6.72
CA VAL A 40 -15.02 -12.63 5.45
C VAL A 40 -14.67 -11.16 5.68
N ILE A 41 -15.52 -10.42 6.41
CA ILE A 41 -15.27 -9.00 6.75
C ILE A 41 -13.98 -8.85 7.54
N THR A 42 -13.72 -9.74 8.51
CA THR A 42 -12.49 -9.70 9.31
C THR A 42 -11.25 -9.85 8.42
N GLN A 43 -11.26 -10.76 7.45
CA GLN A 43 -10.14 -10.93 6.53
C GLN A 43 -10.00 -9.75 5.55
N LEU A 44 -11.11 -9.17 5.09
CA LEU A 44 -11.08 -7.95 4.27
C LEU A 44 -10.46 -6.76 5.01
N VAL A 45 -10.80 -6.56 6.29
CA VAL A 45 -10.20 -5.50 7.13
C VAL A 45 -8.69 -5.75 7.31
N ALA A 46 -8.28 -7.00 7.50
CA ALA A 46 -6.87 -7.36 7.58
C ALA A 46 -6.11 -7.08 6.26
N ALA A 47 -6.73 -7.38 5.11
CA ALA A 47 -6.18 -7.07 3.80
C ALA A 47 -6.04 -5.55 3.60
N LYS A 48 -7.08 -4.76 3.94
CA LYS A 48 -7.04 -3.30 3.90
C LYS A 48 -5.86 -2.74 4.71
N ALA A 49 -5.69 -3.21 5.95
CA ALA A 49 -4.58 -2.76 6.80
C ALA A 49 -3.19 -3.10 6.20
N SER A 50 -3.07 -4.20 5.47
CA SER A 50 -1.86 -4.59 4.75
C SER A 50 -1.57 -3.64 3.57
N PHE A 51 -2.60 -3.27 2.81
CA PHE A 51 -2.50 -2.27 1.75
C PHE A 51 -2.13 -0.88 2.29
N ASP A 52 -2.80 -0.41 3.34
CA ASP A 52 -2.51 0.90 3.96
C ASP A 52 -1.03 1.01 4.38
N LYS A 53 -0.46 -0.07 4.94
CA LYS A 53 0.97 -0.11 5.30
C LYS A 53 1.88 -0.05 4.07
N THR A 54 1.48 -0.69 2.97
CA THR A 54 2.25 -0.72 1.72
C THR A 54 2.22 0.64 1.02
N ILE A 55 1.06 1.29 1.00
CA ILE A 55 0.90 2.67 0.49
C ILE A 55 1.79 3.63 1.28
N LYS A 56 1.76 3.56 2.62
CA LYS A 56 2.63 4.39 3.48
C LYS A 56 4.12 4.18 3.18
N LEU A 57 4.54 2.94 2.93
CA LEU A 57 5.92 2.65 2.55
C LEU A 57 6.27 3.27 1.19
N ILE A 58 5.40 3.13 0.18
CA ILE A 58 5.61 3.75 -1.14
C ILE A 58 5.74 5.27 -1.02
N ILE A 59 4.89 5.92 -0.22
CA ILE A 59 4.95 7.36 0.03
C ILE A 59 6.26 7.73 0.75
N ALA A 60 6.65 6.98 1.78
CA ALA A 60 7.90 7.23 2.51
C ALA A 60 9.14 7.10 1.61
N GLU A 61 9.16 6.09 0.74
CA GLU A 61 10.25 5.90 -0.23
C GLU A 61 10.25 6.97 -1.32
N ASN A 62 9.07 7.41 -1.76
CA ASN A 62 8.93 8.54 -2.65
C ASN A 62 9.53 9.81 -2.02
N ILE A 63 9.18 10.14 -0.77
CA ILE A 63 9.75 11.28 -0.02
C ILE A 63 11.27 11.14 0.14
N ARG A 64 11.78 9.95 0.50
CA ARG A 64 13.22 9.70 0.66
C ARG A 64 13.98 9.86 -0.66
N GLY A 65 13.42 9.42 -1.78
CA GLY A 65 14.03 9.59 -3.11
C GLY A 65 14.23 11.05 -3.54
N TYR A 66 13.60 12.02 -2.85
CA TYR A 66 13.80 13.45 -3.09
C TYR A 66 14.89 14.09 -2.21
N SER A 67 15.65 13.31 -1.41
CA SER A 67 16.71 13.85 -0.55
C SER A 67 17.91 14.44 -1.31
N GLU A 68 17.92 14.41 -2.65
CA GLU A 68 18.89 15.14 -3.48
C GLU A 68 18.38 16.49 -4.05
N VAL A 69 17.14 16.96 -3.74
CA VAL A 69 16.63 18.26 -4.24
C VAL A 69 15.97 19.13 -3.16
N LYS A 70 16.43 20.40 -3.11
CA LYS A 70 16.10 21.48 -2.19
C LYS A 70 14.66 22.01 -2.32
N ASN A 71 13.68 21.47 -1.58
CA ASN A 71 12.58 22.25 -0.96
C ASN A 71 11.58 21.34 -0.23
N THR A 72 11.61 21.42 1.10
CA THR A 72 10.87 20.54 2.02
C THR A 72 9.35 20.78 2.02
N GLN A 73 8.90 22.00 1.72
CA GLN A 73 7.48 22.40 1.83
C GLN A 73 6.58 21.81 0.73
N GLU A 74 7.09 21.75 -0.50
CA GLU A 74 6.35 21.22 -1.65
C GLU A 74 6.21 19.70 -1.58
N GLN A 75 7.19 19.02 -0.96
CA GLN A 75 7.19 17.57 -0.71
C GLN A 75 6.07 17.14 0.23
N TYR A 76 5.93 17.82 1.39
CA TYR A 76 4.85 17.52 2.33
C TYR A 76 3.48 17.80 1.72
N SER A 77 3.33 18.91 0.99
CA SER A 77 2.10 19.25 0.27
C SER A 77 1.68 18.16 -0.72
N GLN A 78 2.63 17.62 -1.50
CA GLN A 78 2.34 16.57 -2.48
C GLN A 78 1.99 15.23 -1.83
N ALA A 79 2.70 14.85 -0.75
CA ALA A 79 2.39 13.64 0.01
C ALA A 79 0.99 13.72 0.66
N ILE A 80 0.63 14.89 1.21
CA ILE A 80 -0.70 15.14 1.78
C ILE A 80 -1.78 15.06 0.70
N LYS A 81 -1.56 15.62 -0.50
CA LYS A 81 -2.52 15.49 -1.62
C LYS A 81 -2.80 14.05 -2.03
N VAL A 82 -1.76 13.20 -2.09
CA VAL A 82 -1.94 11.77 -2.42
C VAL A 82 -2.74 11.05 -1.34
N LEU A 83 -2.55 11.40 -0.07
CA LEU A 83 -3.29 10.80 1.04
C LEU A 83 -4.76 11.24 1.09
N LEU A 84 -5.07 12.49 0.76
CA LEU A 84 -6.42 13.04 0.82
C LEU A 84 -7.29 12.67 -0.40
N ASN A 85 -6.69 12.46 -1.58
CA ASN A 85 -7.43 12.11 -2.80
C ASN A 85 -7.83 10.63 -2.90
N GLY A 86 -7.52 9.82 -1.89
CA GLY A 86 -7.86 8.38 -1.83
C GLY A 86 -9.04 8.03 -0.93
N GLN A 87 -9.81 9.03 -0.45
CA GLN A 87 -11.03 8.85 0.34
C GLN A 87 -12.29 8.93 -0.51
#